data_AF-A0A1H8RPH0-F1
#
_entry.id   AF-A0A1H8RPH0-F1
#
_cell.length_a   1.000
_cell.length_b   1.000
_cell.length_c   1.000
_cell.angle_alpha   90.00
_cell.angle_beta   90.00
_cell.angle_gamma   90.00
#
_symmetry.space_group_name_H-M   'P 1'
#
loop_
_entity.id
_entity.type
_entity.pdbx_description
1 polymer ?
#
loop_
_entity_poly.entity_id
_entity_poly.type
_entity_poly.pdbx_seq_one_letter_code
_entity_poly.pdbx_strand_id
1 'polypeptide(L)' 'MPSYTILTDSSCNLTEELIDAHELEILSLRFMNEGNEYTSYLKGETTDLVCSTA' A
#
# COMPACT_ATOMS: atom_id res chain seq x y z
N MET A 1 14.04 -20.07 18.68
CA MET A 1 14.72 -19.65 17.44
C MET A 1 14.27 -18.24 17.11
N PRO A 2 15.11 -17.38 16.51
CA PRO A 2 14.66 -16.05 16.10
C PRO A 2 13.67 -16.18 14.93
N SER A 3 12.58 -15.41 14.98
CA SER A 3 11.68 -15.20 13.85
C SER A 3 12.11 -13.95 13.08
N TYR A 4 11.86 -13.94 11.78
CA TYR A 4 12.06 -12.78 10.92
C TYR A 4 10.74 -12.37 10.29
N THR A 5 10.61 -11.10 9.93
CA THR A 5 9.44 -10.53 9.24
C THR A 5 9.94 -9.85 7.97
N ILE A 6 9.24 -10.05 6.86
CA ILE A 6 9.52 -9.36 5.61
C ILE A 6 8.69 -8.08 5.60
N LEU A 7 9.38 -6.95 5.50
CA LEU A 7 8.79 -5.62 5.46
C LEU A 7 9.10 -4.98 4.11
N THR A 8 8.09 -4.42 3.48
CA THR A 8 8.23 -3.59 2.27
C THR A 8 7.33 -2.37 2.37
N ASP A 9 7.41 -1.44 1.43
CA ASP A 9 6.52 -0.29 1.36
C ASP A 9 5.48 -0.43 0.24
N SER A 10 4.48 0.44 0.27
CA SER A 10 3.38 0.42 -0.69
C SER A 10 3.78 0.76 -2.14
N SER A 11 5.02 1.15 -2.42
CA SER A 11 5.49 1.37 -3.80
C SER A 11 5.85 0.08 -4.53
N CYS A 12 5.96 -1.04 -3.80
CA CYS A 12 6.30 -2.35 -4.35
C CYS A 12 5.21 -2.95 -5.27
N ASN A 13 4.00 -2.36 -5.27
CA ASN A 13 2.88 -2.70 -6.15
C ASN A 13 2.56 -4.20 -6.20
N LEU A 14 2.32 -4.77 -5.03
CA LEU A 14 1.99 -6.20 -4.84
C LEU A 14 0.47 -6.40 -4.85
N THR A 15 0.03 -7.59 -5.25
CA THR A 15 -1.37 -8.02 -5.07
C THR A 15 -1.60 -8.44 -3.61
N GLU A 16 -2.84 -8.29 -3.12
CA GLU A 16 -3.25 -8.78 -1.78
C GLU A 16 -2.94 -10.28 -1.60
N GLU A 17 -3.13 -11.08 -2.65
CA GLU A 17 -2.83 -12.50 -2.66
C GLU A 17 -1.36 -12.80 -2.34
N LEU A 18 -0.42 -12.00 -2.85
CA LEU A 18 1.01 -12.16 -2.58
C LEU A 18 1.39 -11.66 -1.18
N ILE A 19 0.74 -10.59 -0.72
CA ILE A 19 0.93 -10.04 0.63
C ILE A 19 0.52 -11.10 1.66
N ASP A 20 -0.65 -11.72 1.47
CA ASP A 20 -1.17 -12.76 2.35
C ASP A 20 -0.37 -14.06 2.27
N ALA A 21 -0.02 -14.52 1.06
CA ALA A 21 0.71 -15.79 0.87
C ALA A 21 2.12 -15.78 1.49
N HIS A 22 2.70 -14.60 1.69
CA HIS A 22 4.05 -14.42 2.23
C HIS A 22 4.10 -13.70 3.58
N GLU A 23 2.95 -13.46 4.21
CA GLU A 23 2.84 -12.76 5.50
C GLU A 23 3.64 -11.45 5.52
N LEU A 24 3.52 -10.66 4.44
CA LEU A 24 4.27 -9.43 4.28
C LEU A 24 3.64 -8.31 5.11
N GLU A 25 4.50 -7.56 5.81
CA GLU A 25 4.12 -6.30 6.43
C GLU A 25 4.36 -5.15 5.43
N ILE A 26 3.35 -4.29 5.26
CA ILE A 26 3.38 -3.18 4.29
C ILE A 26 3.40 -1.84 5.03
N LEU A 27 4.48 -1.08 4.83
CA LEU A 27 4.54 0.32 5.23
C LEU A 27 3.81 1.19 4.20
N SER A 28 2.61 1.66 4.54
CA SER A 28 1.90 2.56 3.63
C SER A 28 2.60 3.91 3.54
N LEU A 29 2.94 4.29 2.31
CA LEU A 29 3.35 5.64 1.98
C LEU A 29 2.13 6.57 1.93
N ARG A 30 2.41 7.87 1.90
CA ARG A 30 1.42 8.94 1.77
C ARG A 30 1.81 9.82 0.59
N PHE A 31 0.83 10.40 -0.09
CA PHE A 31 1.05 11.28 -1.22
C PHE A 31 0.13 12.49 -1.16
N MET A 32 0.55 13.57 -1.81
CA MET A 32 -0.20 14.84 -1.88
C MET A 32 -0.82 15.00 -3.26
N ASN A 33 -2.11 15.35 -3.32
CA ASN A 33 -2.77 15.80 -4.55
C ASN A 33 -3.74 16.95 -4.25
N GLU A 34 -3.63 18.05 -5.01
CA GLU A 34 -4.43 19.28 -4.84
C GLU A 34 -4.48 19.80 -3.38
N GLY A 35 -3.36 19.70 -2.66
CA GLY A 35 -3.27 20.13 -1.25
C GLY A 35 -3.87 19.16 -0.24
N ASN A 36 -4.46 18.06 -0.69
CA ASN A 36 -4.97 16.98 0.16
C ASN A 36 -3.92 15.86 0.28
N GLU A 37 -3.87 15.22 1.44
CA GLU A 37 -2.97 14.11 1.73
C GLU A 37 -3.74 12.78 1.72
N TYR A 38 -3.18 11.77 1.06
CA TYR A 38 -3.80 10.46 0.85
C TYR A 38 -2.86 9.35 1.31
N THR A 39 -3.45 8.22 1.69
CA THR A 39 -2.72 6.99 2.05
C THR A 39 -2.64 6.08 0.83
N SER A 40 -1.44 5.64 0.46
CA SER A 40 -1.21 4.86 -0.76
C SER A 40 -1.74 3.43 -0.68
N TYR A 41 -1.81 2.83 0.51
CA TYR A 41 -2.27 1.45 0.68
C TYR A 41 -3.07 1.27 1.98
N LEU A 42 -4.24 0.66 1.85
CA LEU A 42 -5.07 0.19 2.96
C LEU A 42 -5.57 -1.20 2.59
N LYS A 43 -5.32 -2.18 3.46
CA LYS A 43 -5.59 -3.59 3.17
C LYS A 43 -7.06 -3.80 2.79
N GLY A 44 -7.29 -4.30 1.57
CA GLY A 44 -8.64 -4.56 1.06
C GLY A 44 -9.44 -3.32 0.63
N GLU A 45 -8.83 -2.14 0.59
CA GLU A 45 -9.46 -0.91 0.09
C GLU A 45 -8.79 -0.42 -1.20
N THR A 46 -9.58 0.11 -2.14
CA THR A 46 -9.04 0.80 -3.32
C THR A 46 -8.66 2.23 -2.94
N THR A 47 -7.36 2.53 -3.01
CA THR A 47 -6.78 3.84 -2.66
C THR A 47 -6.39 4.68 -3.88
N ASP A 48 -6.54 4.14 -5.09
CA ASP A 48 -6.21 4.83 -6.34
C ASP A 48 -7.04 6.11 -6.51
N LEU A 49 -6.35 7.21 -6.80
CA LEU A 49 -7.02 8.47 -7.09
C LEU A 49 -7.58 8.43 -8.52
N VAL A 50 -8.91 8.51 -8.64
CA VAL A 50 -9.57 8.60 -9.95
C VAL A 50 -9.27 9.97 -10.56
N CYS A 51 -8.70 10.00 -11.76
CA CYS A 51 -8.53 11.24 -12.52
C CYS A 51 -9.90 11.82 -12.85
N SER A 52 -10.25 12.97 -12.29
CA SER A 52 -11.44 13.72 -12.69
C SER A 52 -11.17 14.36 -14.05
N THR A 53 -11.68 13.74 -15.11
CA THR A 53 -11.74 14.39 -16.42
C THR A 53 -12.70 15.58 -16.33
N ALA A 54 -12.16 16.79 -16.46
CA ALA A 54 -12.93 18.00 -16.76
C ALA A 54 -13.41 17.99 -18.21
#